data_AF-A0AAP8N8Z3-F1
#
_entry.id   AF-A0AAP8N8Z3-F1
#
_cell.length_a   1.000
_cell.length_b   1.000
_cell.length_c   1.000
_cell.angle_alpha   90.00
_cell.angle_beta   90.00
_cell.angle_gamma   90.00
#
_symmetry.space_group_name_H-M   'P 1'
#
loop_
_entity.id
_entity.type
_entity.pdbx_description
1 polymer ?
#
loop_
_entity_poly.entity_id
_entity_poly.type
_entity_poly.pdbx_seq_one_letter_code
_entity_poly.pdbx_strand_id
1 'polypeptide(L)' 'MFRMSLDYLAAKVRLFLNSEEGASAIEYAIVVAMVAVVVVVFVTPIGAKVLNIFNSVLVSLGGTAVTRPVP' A
#
# COMPACT_ATOMS: atom_id res chain seq x y z
N MET A 1 -19.27 45.54 -10.37
CA MET A 1 -18.38 44.85 -9.41
C MET A 1 -18.89 43.45 -9.06
N PHE A 2 -20.15 43.27 -8.64
CA PHE A 2 -20.73 41.97 -8.25
C PHE A 2 -20.77 40.87 -9.34
N ARG A 3 -20.89 41.22 -10.63
CA ARG A 3 -20.90 40.22 -11.72
C ARG A 3 -19.54 39.55 -11.90
N MET A 4 -18.47 40.34 -11.83
CA MET A 4 -17.09 39.88 -12.05
C MET A 4 -16.63 38.88 -10.98
N SER A 5 -17.09 39.04 -9.73
CA SER A 5 -16.84 38.09 -8.64
C SER A 5 -17.63 36.78 -8.80
N LEU A 6 -18.86 36.83 -9.32
CA LEU A 6 -19.65 35.64 -9.63
C LEU A 6 -19.06 34.86 -10.82
N ASP A 7 -18.62 35.57 -11.86
CA ASP A 7 -17.97 34.96 -13.03
C ASP A 7 -16.64 34.31 -12.63
N TYR A 8 -15.86 34.95 -11.76
CA TYR A 8 -14.63 34.39 -11.20
C TYR A 8 -14.90 33.12 -10.37
N LEU A 9 -15.93 33.13 -9.52
CA LEU A 9 -16.31 31.96 -8.73
C LEU A 9 -16.79 30.81 -9.64
N ALA A 10 -17.63 31.11 -10.63
CA ALA A 10 -18.11 30.14 -11.61
C ALA A 10 -16.97 29.53 -12.43
N ALA A 11 -15.99 30.34 -12.83
CA ALA A 11 -14.78 29.86 -13.49
C ALA A 11 -13.95 28.94 -12.59
N LYS A 12 -13.78 29.30 -11.31
CA LYS A 12 -13.01 28.49 -10.35
C LYS A 12 -13.68 27.14 -10.05
N VAL A 13 -15.01 27.11 -9.95
CA VAL A 13 -15.79 25.87 -9.80
C VAL A 13 -15.67 25.00 -11.05
N ARG A 14 -15.73 25.57 -12.26
CA ARG A 14 -15.53 24.82 -13.50
C ARG A 14 -14.13 24.21 -13.60
N LEU A 15 -13.10 24.95 -13.21
CA LEU A 15 -11.73 24.44 -13.17
C LEU A 15 -11.58 23.29 -12.18
N PHE A 16 -12.18 23.40 -10.99
CA PHE A 16 -12.17 22.33 -9.99
C PHE A 16 -12.89 21.06 -10.48
N LEU A 17 -14.06 21.21 -11.12
CA LEU A 17 -14.81 20.07 -11.68
C LEU A 17 -14.10 19.42 -12.87
N ASN A 18 -13.30 20.17 -13.62
CA ASN A 18 -12.47 19.66 -14.72
C ASN A 18 -11.09 19.17 -14.25
N SER A 19 -10.80 19.19 -12.95
CA SER A 19 -9.49 18.77 -12.45
C SER A 19 -9.37 17.25 -12.47
N GLU A 20 -8.52 16.73 -13.35
CA GLU A 20 -8.20 15.29 -13.43
C GLU A 20 -7.16 14.83 -12.40
N GLU A 21 -6.64 15.72 -11.55
CA GLU A 21 -5.70 15.38 -10.48
C GLU A 21 -6.23 14.25 -9.57
N GLY A 22 -7.54 14.25 -9.29
CA GLY A 22 -8.19 13.17 -8.54
C GLY A 22 -8.32 11.87 -9.33
N ALA A 23 -8.49 11.95 -10.65
CA ALA A 23 -8.54 10.78 -11.53
C ALA A 23 -7.15 10.13 -11.65
N SER A 24 -6.09 10.92 -11.78
CA SER A 24 -4.72 10.39 -11.74
C SER A 24 -4.35 9.82 -10.37
N ALA A 25 -4.84 10.42 -9.27
CA ALA A 25 -4.58 9.90 -7.93
C ALA A 25 -5.16 8.49 -7.71
N ILE A 26 -6.36 8.20 -8.24
CA ILE A 26 -6.97 6.87 -8.07
C ILE A 26 -6.24 5.79 -8.90
N GLU A 27 -5.66 6.14 -10.04
CA GLU A 27 -4.86 5.20 -10.85
C GLU A 27 -3.62 4.70 -10.08
N TYR A 28 -2.84 5.62 -9.52
CA TYR A 28 -1.69 5.24 -8.69
C TYR A 28 -2.11 4.50 -7.42
N ALA A 29 -3.24 4.87 -6.80
CA ALA A 29 -3.75 4.17 -5.63
C ALA A 29 -4.11 2.71 -5.92
N ILE A 30 -4.70 2.43 -7.10
CA ILE A 30 -5.02 1.07 -7.52
C ILE A 30 -3.74 0.25 -7.77
N VAL A 31 -2.73 0.83 -8.44
CA VAL A 31 -1.44 0.15 -8.65
C VAL A 31 -0.80 -0.23 -7.30
N VAL A 32 -0.79 0.69 -6.33
CA VAL A 32 -0.29 0.42 -4.98
C VAL A 32 -1.10 -0.67 -4.29
N ALA A 33 -2.43 -0.65 -4.41
CA ALA A 33 -3.30 -1.69 -3.83
C ALA A 33 -3.02 -3.07 -4.41
N MET A 34 -2.80 -3.18 -5.72
CA MET A 34 -2.45 -4.45 -6.37
C MET A 34 -1.14 -5.03 -5.85
N VAL A 35 -0.10 -4.18 -5.70
CA VAL A 35 1.19 -4.62 -5.12
C VAL A 35 1.02 -5.02 -3.65
N ALA A 36 0.25 -4.27 -2.87
CA ALA A 36 0.00 -4.57 -1.46
C ALA A 36 -0.65 -5.95 -1.26
N VAL A 37 -1.66 -6.29 -2.08
CA VAL A 37 -2.30 -7.61 -2.05
C VAL A 37 -1.29 -8.73 -2.31
N VAL A 38 -0.45 -8.57 -3.34
CA VAL A 38 0.61 -9.55 -3.65
C VAL A 38 1.55 -9.71 -2.46
N VAL A 39 2.04 -8.62 -1.87
CA VAL A 39 2.96 -8.68 -0.73
C VAL A 39 2.34 -9.42 0.46
N VAL A 40 1.09 -9.11 0.82
CA VAL A 40 0.38 -9.77 1.94
C VAL A 40 0.26 -11.27 1.72
N VAL A 41 -0.06 -11.70 0.49
CA VAL A 41 -0.21 -13.13 0.15
C VAL A 41 1.12 -13.88 0.29
N PHE A 42 2.24 -13.27 -0.11
CA PHE A 42 3.53 -13.98 -0.17
C PHE A 42 4.41 -13.82 1.08
N VAL A 43 4.22 -12.77 1.90
CA VAL A 43 5.11 -12.51 3.04
C VAL A 43 5.05 -13.62 4.10
N THR A 44 3.85 -14.15 4.38
CA THR A 44 3.66 -15.20 5.38
C THR A 44 4.33 -16.53 5.00
N PRO A 45 4.10 -17.10 3.80
CA PRO A 45 4.75 -18.36 3.41
C PRO A 45 6.26 -18.23 3.24
N ILE A 46 6.76 -17.08 2.73
CA ILE A 46 8.21 -16.83 2.63
C ILE A 46 8.82 -16.76 4.03
N GLY A 47 8.21 -15.99 4.94
CA GLY A 47 8.67 -15.90 6.32
C GLY A 47 8.71 -17.25 7.02
N ALA A 48 7.73 -18.13 6.76
CA ALA A 48 7.72 -19.50 7.30
C ALA A 48 8.90 -20.33 6.77
N LYS A 49 9.23 -20.25 5.48
CA LYS A 49 10.38 -20.95 4.89
C LYS A 49 11.70 -20.46 5.48
N VAL A 50 11.88 -19.15 5.60
CA VAL A 50 13.08 -18.54 6.19
C VAL A 50 13.24 -19.00 7.64
N LEU A 51 12.17 -18.94 8.45
CA LEU A 51 12.18 -19.42 9.83
C LEU A 51 12.55 -20.89 9.93
N ASN A 52 12.03 -21.74 9.04
CA ASN A 52 12.36 -23.16 9.03
C ASN A 52 13.84 -23.42 8.71
N ILE A 53 14.43 -22.65 7.79
CA ILE A 53 15.86 -22.76 7.47
C ILE A 53 16.70 -22.41 8.69
N PHE A 54 16.42 -21.28 9.34
CA PHE A 54 17.16 -20.87 10.54
C PHE A 54 16.97 -21.84 11.72
N ASN A 55 15.76 -22.36 11.92
CA ASN A 55 15.52 -23.40 12.93
C ASN A 55 16.28 -24.69 12.63
N SER A 56 16.37 -25.10 11.36
CA SER A 56 17.16 -26.27 10.98
C SER A 56 18.63 -26.09 11.33
N VAL A 57 19.19 -24.90 11.08
CA VAL A 57 20.58 -24.57 11.46
C VAL A 57 20.73 -24.58 12.99
N LEU A 58 19.81 -23.93 13.70
CA LEU A 58 19.85 -23.83 15.17
C LEU A 58 19.80 -25.19 15.86
N VAL A 59 18.92 -26.07 15.41
CA VAL A 59 18.79 -27.44 15.93
C VAL A 59 20.05 -28.24 15.63
N SER A 60 20.66 -28.07 14.46
CA SER A 60 21.92 -28.72 14.11
C SER A 60 23.09 -28.29 15.00
N LEU A 61 23.00 -27.09 15.59
CA LEU A 61 23.96 -26.56 16.57
C LEU A 61 23.62 -26.94 18.02
N GLY A 62 22.58 -27.77 18.25
CA GLY A 62 22.16 -28.19 19.59
C GLY A 62 21.20 -27.21 20.29
N GLY A 63 20.69 -26.20 19.58
CA GLY A 63 19.68 -25.28 20.11
C GLY A 63 18.24 -25.81 20.00
N THR A 64 17.32 -25.14 20.70
CA THR A 64 15.88 -25.45 20.62
C THR A 64 15.20 -24.59 19.54
N ALA A 65 14.32 -25.20 18.75
CA ALA A 65 13.58 -24.49 17.71
C ALA A 65 12.70 -23.37 18.28
N VAL A 66 12.64 -22.25 17.56
CA VAL A 66 11.87 -21.05 17.92
C VAL A 66 10.60 -20.98 17.10
N THR A 67 9.48 -20.67 17.77
CA THR A 67 8.20 -20.40 17.11
C THR A 67 8.05 -18.92 16.80
N ARG A 68 7.49 -18.58 15.64
CA ARG A 68 7.17 -17.20 15.31
C ARG A 68 6.21 -16.61 16.37
N PRO A 69 6.53 -15.45 16.98
CA PRO A 69 5.56 -14.73 17.79
C PRO A 69 4.36 -14.36 16.92
N VAL A 70 3.16 -14.70 17.36
CA VAL A 70 1.92 -14.27 16.70
C VAL A 70 1.62 -12.86 17.22
N PRO A 71 1.55 -11.83 16.37
CA PRO A 71 0.96 -10.56 16.75
C PRO A 71 -0.55 -10.67 16.89
#